data_AF-A0A7S1GXQ6-F1
#
_entry.id   AF-A0A7S1GXQ6-F1
#
_cell.length_a   1.000
_cell.length_b   1.000
_cell.length_c   1.000
_cell.angle_alpha   90.00
_cell.angle_beta   90.00
_cell.angle_gamma   90.00
#
_symmetry.space_group_name_H-M   'P 1'
#
loop_
_entity.id
_entity.type
_entity.pdbx_description
1 polymer ?
#
loop_
_entity_poly.entity_id
_entity_poly.type
_entity_poly.pdbx_seq_one_letter_code
_entity_poly.pdbx_strand_id
1 'polypeptide(L)'
;VPVPCSRVPTHPLRRHCVQLASALSAVSDRSDVARCFVIGGGQVYAEAISLPTCDKVYRTMVHGDYECDTFFPAIPAHFELDTASQPLNCVREEKGIKFEFQVLTNTKAAPPSPPADGAKDGNKRKLGGGSGGEGQSKAARHEEHQYLDLIRDILDNGIRKGDRTGTGTISKFGAQMRFDLRTSFPLLTTKRVFWRGVAEELLWFISGSTNANELRDKNIHIWDGNGSKEFLSNLGLGHREEGDLGPVYGFQWRHFGAEYTDMHADYTGKGVDQLAQVIHTIKTNPNDRRILLSAWNPADLGIMALPPCHMFCQFYVDTDRGELSCQMYQRSCDMGLGVPFNIASYALLTCLVAQVCNLKPGDFVHCLGDAHVYSNHVEALKVQLKREPRSFPTLKINPSVKDIDGFKFQDFELKGYEPHAKIAMDMAV
;
A
#
# COMPACT_ATOMS: atom_id res chain seq x y z
N VAL A 1 0.46 -2.85 -69.47
CA VAL A 1 -0.15 -4.05 -68.83
C VAL A 1 0.78 -4.47 -67.70
N PRO A 2 0.38 -4.33 -66.42
CA PRO A 2 1.25 -4.71 -65.31
C PRO A 2 1.22 -6.22 -65.11
N VAL A 3 2.40 -6.78 -64.85
CA VAL A 3 2.68 -8.19 -64.59
C VAL A 3 2.02 -8.62 -63.26
N PRO A 4 1.38 -9.80 -63.14
CA PRO A 4 0.80 -10.24 -61.89
C PRO A 4 1.90 -10.62 -60.89
N CYS A 5 1.88 -10.00 -59.72
CA CYS A 5 2.79 -10.32 -58.62
C CYS A 5 2.57 -11.77 -58.16
N SER A 6 3.65 -12.54 -58.18
CA SER A 6 3.78 -13.91 -57.72
C SER A 6 3.14 -14.15 -56.35
N ARG A 7 2.35 -15.22 -56.24
CA ARG A 7 1.82 -15.75 -54.98
C ARG A 7 2.99 -16.16 -54.07
N VAL A 8 3.30 -15.32 -53.08
CA VAL A 8 4.14 -15.70 -51.95
C VAL A 8 3.42 -16.83 -51.19
N PRO A 9 4.09 -17.96 -50.87
CA PRO A 9 3.44 -19.05 -50.15
C PRO A 9 3.04 -18.56 -48.75
N THR A 10 1.74 -18.48 -48.50
CA THR A 10 1.19 -18.11 -47.20
C THR A 10 1.39 -19.28 -46.23
N HIS A 11 2.31 -19.13 -45.29
CA HIS A 11 2.35 -19.95 -44.08
C HIS A 11 0.94 -19.94 -43.43
N PRO A 12 0.43 -21.03 -42.85
CA PRO A 12 -0.91 -21.05 -42.25
C PRO A 12 -1.13 -19.99 -41.14
N LEU A 13 -0.03 -19.43 -40.62
CA LEU A 13 0.00 -18.38 -39.60
C LEU A 13 0.29 -16.96 -40.16
N ARG A 14 0.47 -16.80 -41.48
CA ARG A 14 0.79 -15.50 -42.10
C ARG A 14 -0.10 -15.26 -43.33
N ARG A 15 -0.80 -14.13 -43.32
CA ARG A 15 -1.55 -13.64 -44.48
C ARG A 15 -0.97 -12.31 -44.92
N HIS A 16 -0.91 -12.09 -46.22
CA HIS A 16 -0.49 -10.84 -46.81
C HIS A 16 -1.73 -10.06 -47.27
N CYS A 17 -1.83 -8.79 -46.87
CA CYS A 17 -2.90 -7.89 -47.26
C CYS A 17 -2.28 -6.61 -47.84
N VAL A 18 -2.94 -6.01 -48.83
CA VAL A 18 -2.42 -4.81 -49.52
C VAL A 18 -2.70 -3.53 -48.71
N GLN A 19 -3.74 -3.53 -47.87
CA GLN A 19 -4.16 -2.41 -47.04
C GLN A 19 -4.56 -2.90 -45.64
N LEU A 20 -4.44 -2.03 -44.63
CA LEU A 20 -4.81 -2.36 -43.25
C LEU A 20 -6.30 -2.69 -43.12
N ALA A 21 -7.18 -1.93 -43.80
CA ALA A 21 -8.61 -2.20 -43.82
C ALA A 21 -8.96 -3.61 -44.30
N SER A 22 -8.28 -4.10 -45.35
CA SER A 22 -8.47 -5.47 -45.85
C SER A 22 -8.00 -6.51 -44.83
N ALA A 23 -6.91 -6.22 -44.10
CA ALA A 23 -6.43 -7.10 -43.04
C ALA A 23 -7.42 -7.19 -41.87
N LEU A 24 -8.00 -6.07 -41.44
CA LEU A 24 -8.99 -6.01 -40.37
C LEU A 24 -10.31 -6.71 -40.75
N SER A 25 -10.79 -6.53 -41.98
CA SER A 25 -11.97 -7.26 -42.46
C SER A 25 -11.73 -8.77 -42.56
N ALA A 26 -10.52 -9.21 -42.89
CA ALA A 26 -10.19 -10.64 -42.95
C ALA A 26 -10.16 -11.34 -41.59
N VAL A 27 -10.19 -10.58 -40.49
CA VAL A 27 -10.19 -11.08 -39.11
C VAL A 27 -11.46 -10.75 -38.32
N SER A 28 -12.30 -9.81 -38.77
CA SER A 28 -13.51 -9.40 -38.04
C SER A 28 -14.51 -10.53 -37.81
N ASP A 29 -14.57 -11.48 -38.73
CA ASP A 29 -15.58 -12.56 -38.71
C ASP A 29 -15.02 -13.88 -38.17
N ARG A 30 -13.78 -13.87 -37.67
CA ARG A 30 -13.12 -15.05 -37.13
C ARG A 30 -13.42 -15.22 -35.65
N SER A 31 -14.20 -16.24 -35.32
CA SER A 31 -14.51 -16.60 -33.93
C SER A 31 -13.31 -17.09 -33.13
N ASP A 32 -12.22 -17.49 -33.79
CA ASP A 32 -10.98 -17.94 -33.16
C ASP A 32 -9.96 -16.81 -32.90
N VAL A 33 -10.31 -15.56 -33.25
CA VAL A 33 -9.47 -14.38 -33.01
C VAL A 33 -10.09 -13.54 -31.88
N ALA A 34 -9.45 -13.57 -30.71
CA ALA A 34 -9.96 -12.84 -29.54
C ALA A 34 -9.57 -11.35 -29.53
N ARG A 35 -8.41 -10.99 -30.08
CA ARG A 35 -7.87 -9.62 -30.08
C ARG A 35 -6.95 -9.39 -31.27
N CYS A 36 -6.96 -8.18 -31.80
CA CYS A 36 -6.07 -7.74 -32.89
C CYS A 36 -5.09 -6.69 -32.37
N PHE A 37 -3.81 -6.84 -32.72
CA PHE A 37 -2.76 -5.88 -32.38
C PHE A 37 -2.09 -5.38 -33.65
N VAL A 38 -1.94 -4.06 -33.76
CA VAL A 38 -1.12 -3.43 -34.81
C VAL A 38 0.27 -3.20 -34.24
N ILE A 39 1.30 -3.80 -34.85
CA ILE A 39 2.64 -3.90 -34.25
C ILE A 39 3.78 -3.32 -35.11
N GLY A 40 3.51 -2.57 -36.19
CA GLY A 40 4.65 -1.97 -36.89
C GLY A 40 4.38 -1.14 -38.12
N GLY A 41 5.26 -0.14 -38.29
CA GLY A 41 5.35 0.80 -39.41
C GLY A 41 4.71 2.15 -39.07
N GLY A 42 5.44 3.26 -39.18
CA GLY A 42 4.91 4.60 -38.89
C GLY A 42 3.63 4.92 -39.65
N GLN A 43 3.55 4.52 -40.92
CA GLN A 43 2.36 4.66 -41.76
C GLN A 43 1.19 3.78 -41.30
N VAL A 44 1.46 2.53 -40.92
CA VAL A 44 0.43 1.58 -40.44
C VAL A 44 -0.13 2.02 -39.10
N TYR A 45 0.73 2.54 -38.20
CA TYR A 45 0.28 3.13 -36.94
C TYR A 45 -0.58 4.37 -37.17
N ALA A 46 -0.19 5.25 -38.11
CA ALA A 46 -0.96 6.46 -38.42
C ALA A 46 -2.36 6.10 -38.95
N GLU A 47 -2.45 5.11 -39.85
CA GLU A 47 -3.72 4.59 -40.33
C GLU A 47 -4.54 3.98 -39.19
N ALA A 48 -3.94 3.10 -38.37
CA ALA A 48 -4.63 2.38 -37.30
C ALA A 48 -5.22 3.30 -36.21
N ILE A 49 -4.45 4.29 -35.74
CA ILE A 49 -4.88 5.20 -34.66
C ILE A 49 -6.01 6.12 -35.13
N SER A 50 -6.12 6.36 -36.44
CA SER A 50 -7.23 7.14 -37.00
C SER A 50 -8.56 6.36 -37.04
N LEU A 51 -8.53 5.03 -36.88
CA LEU A 51 -9.73 4.20 -36.93
C LEU A 51 -10.52 4.31 -35.62
N PRO A 52 -11.87 4.42 -35.69
CA PRO A 52 -12.72 4.46 -34.50
C PRO A 52 -12.72 3.15 -33.71
N THR A 53 -12.27 2.05 -34.34
CA THR A 53 -12.13 0.72 -33.72
C THR A 53 -10.81 0.54 -32.97
N CYS A 54 -9.89 1.49 -33.04
CA CYS A 54 -8.68 1.47 -32.20
C CYS A 54 -9.07 1.90 -30.78
N ASP A 55 -9.18 0.91 -29.90
CA ASP A 55 -9.63 1.06 -28.51
C ASP A 55 -8.48 1.47 -27.58
N LYS A 56 -7.28 0.91 -27.80
CA LYS A 56 -6.11 1.17 -26.96
C LYS A 56 -4.82 1.33 -27.76
N VAL A 57 -3.94 2.18 -27.25
CA VAL A 57 -2.53 2.30 -27.67
C VAL A 57 -1.64 1.86 -26.51
N TYR A 58 -0.87 0.82 -26.73
CA TYR A 58 0.18 0.37 -25.81
C TYR A 58 1.51 0.90 -26.33
N ARG A 59 2.13 1.84 -25.61
CA ARG A 59 3.42 2.41 -26.00
C ARG A 59 4.45 2.24 -24.90
N THR A 60 5.70 2.04 -25.29
CA THR A 60 6.85 2.10 -24.38
C THR A 60 7.57 3.41 -24.66
N MET A 61 7.58 4.33 -23.69
CA MET A 61 8.40 5.53 -23.80
C MET A 61 9.81 5.16 -23.36
N VAL A 62 10.78 5.32 -24.24
CA VAL A 62 12.20 5.10 -23.92
C VAL A 62 12.84 6.47 -23.74
N HIS A 63 13.42 6.73 -22.58
CA HIS A 63 13.99 8.02 -22.22
C HIS A 63 15.47 8.07 -22.64
N GLY A 64 15.79 9.05 -23.47
CA GLY A 64 17.14 9.30 -23.97
C GLY A 64 17.10 9.97 -25.34
N ASP A 65 18.26 10.39 -25.81
CA ASP A 65 18.44 10.93 -27.15
C ASP A 65 18.96 9.82 -28.07
N TYR A 66 18.21 9.51 -29.12
CA TYR A 66 18.52 8.45 -30.08
C TYR A 66 18.42 9.00 -31.50
N GLU A 67 19.34 8.59 -32.38
CA GLU A 67 19.17 8.85 -33.80
C GLU A 67 18.06 7.93 -34.35
N CYS A 68 17.03 8.55 -34.92
CA CYS A 68 15.84 7.88 -35.42
C CYS A 68 15.54 8.32 -36.86
N ASP A 69 15.23 7.37 -37.74
CA ASP A 69 14.75 7.61 -39.11
C ASP A 69 13.23 7.42 -39.25
N THR A 70 12.59 6.86 -38.22
CA THR A 70 11.18 6.48 -38.18
C THR A 70 10.56 6.94 -36.87
N PHE A 71 9.36 7.51 -36.93
CA PHE A 71 8.67 8.07 -35.77
C PHE A 71 7.28 7.44 -35.61
N PHE A 72 6.87 7.25 -34.35
CA PHE A 72 5.49 6.94 -34.03
C PHE A 72 4.62 8.18 -34.32
N PRO A 73 3.43 8.04 -34.94
CA PRO A 73 2.57 9.18 -35.24
C PRO A 73 2.13 9.92 -33.96
N ALA A 74 1.79 11.19 -34.11
CA ALA A 74 1.19 11.95 -33.02
C ALA A 74 -0.10 11.29 -32.54
N ILE A 75 -0.27 11.16 -31.21
CA ILE A 75 -1.47 10.57 -30.64
C ILE A 75 -2.60 11.60 -30.65
N PRO A 76 -3.78 11.29 -31.23
CA PRO A 76 -4.93 12.17 -31.19
C PRO A 76 -5.37 12.49 -29.75
N ALA A 77 -5.87 13.71 -29.54
CA ALA A 77 -6.27 14.20 -28.21
C ALA A 77 -7.39 13.39 -27.52
N HIS A 78 -8.09 12.53 -28.25
CA HIS A 78 -9.14 11.67 -27.71
C HIS A 78 -8.62 10.33 -27.16
N PHE A 79 -7.31 10.10 -27.19
CA PHE A 79 -6.68 9.01 -26.46
C PHE A 79 -6.13 9.56 -25.14
N GLU A 80 -6.64 9.04 -24.03
CA GLU A 80 -6.27 9.45 -22.68
C GLU A 80 -5.50 8.34 -21.98
N LEU A 81 -4.52 8.70 -21.14
CA LEU A 81 -3.74 7.72 -20.38
C LEU A 81 -4.67 6.93 -19.44
N ASP A 82 -4.63 5.60 -19.52
CA ASP A 82 -5.33 4.68 -18.63
C ASP A 82 -4.63 4.67 -17.26
N THR A 83 -5.07 5.56 -16.37
CA THR A 83 -4.48 5.75 -15.04
C THR A 83 -4.80 4.61 -14.07
N ALA A 84 -5.77 3.74 -14.38
CA ALA A 84 -6.11 2.58 -13.56
C ALA A 84 -5.11 1.43 -13.72
N SER A 85 -4.27 1.46 -14.77
CA SER A 85 -3.33 0.41 -15.13
C SER A 85 -1.96 0.54 -14.43
N GLN A 86 -1.91 0.88 -13.13
CA GLN A 86 -0.66 0.76 -12.35
C GLN A 86 -0.32 -0.74 -12.13
N PRO A 87 0.95 -1.19 -12.26
CA PRO A 87 2.21 -0.44 -12.30
C PRO A 87 2.83 -0.30 -13.70
N LEU A 88 2.03 -0.23 -14.78
CA LEU A 88 2.60 -0.10 -16.15
C LEU A 88 3.29 1.27 -16.33
N ASN A 89 2.69 2.33 -15.77
CA ASN A 89 3.09 3.73 -15.97
C ASN A 89 4.25 4.21 -15.06
N CYS A 90 5.09 3.31 -14.52
CA CYS A 90 6.28 3.68 -13.76
C CYS A 90 7.53 3.65 -14.63
N VAL A 91 8.46 4.59 -14.40
CA VAL A 91 9.78 4.58 -15.04
C VAL A 91 10.59 3.44 -14.46
N ARG A 92 11.07 2.57 -15.34
CA ARG A 92 11.92 1.41 -15.10
C ARG A 92 13.29 1.69 -15.70
N GLU A 93 14.30 0.97 -15.24
CA GLU A 93 15.65 1.04 -15.80
C GLU A 93 16.17 -0.37 -16.09
N GLU A 94 16.62 -0.61 -17.31
CA GLU A 94 17.28 -1.85 -17.71
C GLU A 94 18.54 -1.51 -18.51
N LYS A 95 19.70 -2.04 -18.09
CA LYS A 95 21.00 -1.80 -18.75
C LYS A 95 21.33 -0.30 -18.95
N GLY A 96 20.91 0.54 -18.01
CA GLY A 96 21.10 2.00 -18.06
C GLY A 96 20.12 2.75 -18.96
N ILE A 97 19.15 2.04 -19.57
CA ILE A 97 18.09 2.63 -20.39
C ILE A 97 16.85 2.79 -19.52
N LYS A 98 16.37 4.03 -19.37
CA LYS A 98 15.14 4.32 -18.66
C LYS A 98 13.95 4.23 -19.61
N PHE A 99 12.86 3.59 -19.19
CA PHE A 99 11.64 3.49 -20.00
C PHE A 99 10.38 3.35 -19.13
N GLU A 100 9.22 3.67 -19.68
CA GLU A 100 7.91 3.49 -19.02
C GLU A 100 6.92 2.85 -20.01
N PHE A 101 6.01 1.99 -19.51
CA PHE A 101 4.92 1.47 -20.33
C PHE A 101 3.70 2.36 -20.13
N GLN A 102 3.05 2.75 -21.21
CA GLN A 102 1.84 3.57 -21.16
C GLN A 102 0.74 2.91 -21.96
N VAL A 103 -0.45 2.86 -21.36
CA VAL A 103 -1.68 2.45 -22.03
C VAL A 103 -2.53 3.69 -22.21
N LEU A 104 -2.90 4.02 -23.45
CA LEU A 104 -3.84 5.09 -23.74
C LEU A 104 -5.14 4.47 -24.25
N THR A 105 -6.27 4.92 -23.72
CA THR A 105 -7.61 4.46 -24.10
C THR A 105 -8.29 5.52 -24.95
N ASN A 106 -8.90 5.10 -26.05
CA ASN A 106 -9.72 5.95 -26.89
C ASN A 106 -11.03 6.31 -26.16
N THR A 107 -11.20 7.55 -25.75
CA THR A 107 -12.41 8.02 -25.05
C THR A 107 -13.61 8.20 -25.96
N LYS A 108 -13.41 8.12 -27.28
CA LYS A 108 -14.48 8.11 -28.29
C LYS A 108 -14.85 6.71 -28.75
N ALA A 109 -14.08 5.68 -28.37
CA ALA A 109 -14.46 4.30 -28.68
C ALA A 109 -15.77 3.99 -27.93
N ALA A 110 -16.75 3.42 -28.63
CA ALA A 110 -17.99 2.99 -28.01
C ALA A 110 -17.64 2.03 -26.86
N PRO A 111 -18.28 2.16 -25.68
CA PRO A 111 -18.04 1.23 -24.59
C PRO A 111 -18.33 -0.20 -25.09
N PRO A 112 -17.51 -1.20 -24.71
CA PRO A 112 -17.84 -2.57 -25.00
C PRO A 112 -19.23 -2.86 -24.43
N SER A 113 -20.10 -3.44 -25.25
CA SER A 113 -21.46 -3.82 -24.86
C SER A 113 -21.40 -4.58 -23.53
N PRO A 114 -22.07 -4.11 -22.46
CA PRO A 114 -22.14 -4.89 -21.24
C PRO A 114 -22.91 -6.19 -21.52
N PRO A 115 -22.54 -7.33 -20.91
CA PRO A 115 -23.47 -8.44 -20.82
C PRO A 115 -24.71 -7.91 -20.07
N ALA A 116 -25.88 -8.14 -20.67
CA ALA A 116 -27.15 -7.70 -20.13
C ALA A 116 -27.36 -8.33 -18.76
N ASP A 117 -27.36 -7.52 -17.70
CA ASP A 117 -28.19 -7.75 -16.51
C ASP A 117 -28.34 -6.46 -15.71
N GLY A 118 -29.60 -6.17 -15.37
CA GLY A 118 -30.04 -4.89 -14.87
C GLY A 118 -29.95 -4.73 -13.37
N ALA A 119 -29.73 -3.48 -12.95
CA ALA A 119 -30.37 -2.92 -11.77
C ALA A 119 -30.31 -1.39 -11.90
N LYS A 120 -31.49 -0.78 -11.96
CA LYS A 120 -31.68 0.65 -11.77
C LYS A 120 -31.35 0.97 -10.32
N ASP A 121 -30.50 1.95 -10.07
CA ASP A 121 -30.84 2.90 -9.02
C ASP A 121 -30.20 4.26 -9.26
N GLY A 122 -31.05 5.29 -9.12
CA GLY A 122 -30.71 6.66 -9.41
C GLY A 122 -30.04 7.33 -8.22
N ASN A 123 -29.04 8.17 -8.50
CA ASN A 123 -28.93 9.41 -7.78
C ASN A 123 -28.27 10.49 -8.65
N LYS A 124 -29.06 11.50 -9.02
CA LYS A 124 -28.58 12.70 -9.70
C LYS A 124 -27.77 13.53 -8.70
N ARG A 125 -26.48 13.70 -8.92
CA ARG A 125 -25.74 14.87 -8.42
C ARG A 125 -25.27 15.72 -9.61
N LYS A 126 -25.92 16.88 -9.75
CA LYS A 126 -25.46 18.01 -10.55
C LYS A 126 -24.19 18.58 -9.90
N LEU A 127 -23.10 18.70 -10.65
CA LEU A 127 -22.09 19.73 -10.43
C LEU A 127 -21.84 20.42 -11.77
N GLY A 128 -22.03 21.73 -11.77
CA GLY A 128 -22.07 22.59 -12.95
C GLY A 128 -20.70 22.82 -13.59
N GLY A 129 -20.76 23.21 -14.86
CA GLY A 129 -19.63 23.65 -15.65
C GLY A 129 -19.13 25.04 -15.25
N GLY A 130 -17.83 25.26 -15.46
CA GLY A 130 -17.15 26.53 -15.30
C GLY A 130 -15.70 26.44 -15.79
N SER A 131 -15.52 26.76 -17.07
CA SER A 131 -14.35 27.32 -17.79
C SER A 131 -12.92 27.19 -17.23
N GLY A 132 -12.03 26.64 -18.08
CA GLY A 132 -10.83 27.33 -18.56
C GLY A 132 -9.57 27.27 -17.69
N GLY A 133 -8.61 26.44 -18.08
CA GLY A 133 -7.23 26.49 -17.60
C GLY A 133 -6.39 25.40 -18.25
N GLU A 134 -5.46 25.79 -19.12
CA GLU A 134 -4.50 24.94 -19.83
C GLU A 134 -3.56 24.18 -18.87
N GLY A 135 -3.18 22.96 -19.27
CA GLY A 135 -1.81 22.46 -19.15
C GLY A 135 -1.31 22.03 -17.77
N GLN A 136 -1.28 20.71 -17.53
CA GLN A 136 -0.16 19.97 -16.93
C GLN A 136 -0.50 18.47 -16.85
N SER A 137 0.36 17.63 -17.44
CA SER A 137 0.37 16.17 -17.22
C SER A 137 0.46 15.91 -15.70
N LYS A 138 -0.62 15.43 -15.08
CA LYS A 138 -0.62 15.11 -13.64
C LYS A 138 0.16 13.81 -13.44
N ALA A 139 1.37 13.94 -12.87
CA ALA A 139 2.11 12.82 -12.30
C ALA A 139 1.21 11.93 -11.45
N ALA A 140 1.50 10.63 -11.41
CA ALA A 140 0.84 9.70 -10.49
C ALA A 140 0.88 10.29 -9.08
N ARG A 141 -0.29 10.42 -8.48
CA ARG A 141 -0.46 11.13 -7.21
C ARG A 141 0.27 10.36 -6.10
N HIS A 142 1.13 11.06 -5.36
CA HIS A 142 1.95 10.46 -4.30
C HIS A 142 1.09 9.68 -3.29
N GLU A 143 1.54 8.48 -2.89
CA GLU A 143 0.76 7.56 -2.04
C GLU A 143 0.38 8.15 -0.67
N GLU A 144 1.20 9.06 -0.13
CA GLU A 144 0.90 9.82 1.11
C GLU A 144 -0.44 10.57 1.05
N HIS A 145 -0.93 10.91 -0.16
CA HIS A 145 -2.24 11.52 -0.30
C HIS A 145 -3.39 10.62 0.17
N GLN A 146 -3.23 9.30 0.21
CA GLN A 146 -4.26 8.42 0.77
C GLN A 146 -4.52 8.73 2.26
N TYR A 147 -3.45 8.97 3.03
CA TYR A 147 -3.53 9.36 4.42
C TYR A 147 -4.06 10.81 4.57
N LEU A 148 -3.57 11.74 3.75
CA LEU A 148 -3.98 13.16 3.83
C LEU A 148 -5.44 13.35 3.41
N ASP A 149 -5.90 12.64 2.38
CA ASP A 149 -7.27 12.71 1.91
C ASP A 149 -8.23 12.11 2.91
N LEU A 150 -7.84 11.02 3.58
CA LEU A 150 -8.65 10.43 4.65
C LEU A 150 -8.79 11.41 5.82
N ILE A 151 -7.74 12.16 6.18
CA ILE A 151 -7.86 13.22 7.18
C ILE A 151 -8.82 14.32 6.73
N ARG A 152 -8.70 14.82 5.49
CA ARG A 152 -9.64 15.84 4.97
C ARG A 152 -11.08 15.34 5.04
N ASP A 153 -11.31 14.13 4.58
CA ASP A 153 -12.64 13.53 4.58
C ASP A 153 -13.20 13.33 5.99
N ILE A 154 -12.37 12.93 6.96
CA ILE A 154 -12.78 12.87 8.37
C ILE A 154 -13.12 14.26 8.90
N LEU A 155 -12.31 15.28 8.61
CA LEU A 155 -12.56 16.65 9.10
C LEU A 155 -13.81 17.28 8.47
N ASP A 156 -14.08 17.01 7.20
CA ASP A 156 -15.17 17.61 6.43
C ASP A 156 -16.50 16.85 6.62
N ASN A 157 -16.44 15.51 6.65
CA ASN A 157 -17.63 14.64 6.61
C ASN A 157 -17.76 13.70 7.82
N GLY A 158 -16.78 13.69 8.74
CA GLY A 158 -16.79 12.79 9.89
C GLY A 158 -17.81 13.17 10.97
N ILE A 159 -18.19 12.18 11.76
CA ILE A 159 -19.15 12.30 12.86
C ILE A 159 -18.41 12.70 14.13
N ARG A 160 -18.86 13.77 14.78
CA ARG A 160 -18.36 14.15 16.11
C ARG A 160 -18.88 13.19 17.17
N LYS A 161 -17.99 12.61 17.97
CA LYS A 161 -18.30 11.65 19.03
C LYS A 161 -17.54 12.02 20.31
N GLY A 162 -18.10 11.66 21.46
CA GLY A 162 -17.28 11.51 22.67
C GLY A 162 -16.33 10.32 22.55
N ASP A 163 -15.39 10.18 23.47
CA ASP A 163 -14.49 9.03 23.57
C ASP A 163 -14.21 8.69 25.05
N ARG A 164 -13.44 7.62 25.28
CA ARG A 164 -13.06 7.19 26.63
C ARG A 164 -12.08 8.13 27.34
N THR A 165 -11.39 9.02 26.61
CA THR A 165 -10.36 9.92 27.13
C THR A 165 -10.96 11.28 27.54
N GLY A 166 -12.19 11.56 27.12
CA GLY A 166 -12.87 12.85 27.34
C GLY A 166 -12.48 13.94 26.35
N THR A 167 -11.61 13.66 25.38
CA THR A 167 -11.12 14.64 24.39
C THR A 167 -12.14 14.89 23.29
N GLY A 168 -12.88 13.84 22.92
CA GLY A 168 -13.79 13.82 21.78
C GLY A 168 -13.06 13.67 20.45
N THR A 169 -13.72 13.04 19.49
CA THR A 169 -13.19 12.75 18.16
C THR A 169 -14.12 13.20 17.04
N ILE A 170 -13.56 13.38 15.85
CA ILE A 170 -14.28 13.41 14.58
C ILE A 170 -13.91 12.12 13.86
N SER A 171 -14.88 11.27 13.51
CA SER A 171 -14.57 9.94 13.00
C SER A 171 -15.38 9.49 11.79
N LYS A 172 -14.77 8.56 11.05
CA LYS A 172 -15.35 7.85 9.92
C LYS A 172 -15.11 6.35 10.10
N PHE A 173 -16.15 5.56 9.87
CA PHE A 173 -16.06 4.10 9.98
C PHE A 173 -15.78 3.48 8.60
N GLY A 174 -14.71 2.69 8.52
CA GLY A 174 -14.30 2.00 7.30
C GLY A 174 -13.49 2.90 6.35
N ALA A 175 -12.21 2.56 6.20
CA ALA A 175 -11.34 3.11 5.15
C ALA A 175 -10.25 2.10 4.78
N GLN A 176 -9.56 2.33 3.67
CA GLN A 176 -8.41 1.52 3.27
C GLN A 176 -7.35 2.40 2.60
N MET A 177 -6.08 2.10 2.89
CA MET A 177 -4.91 2.67 2.21
C MET A 177 -4.02 1.53 1.71
N ARG A 178 -3.27 1.73 0.62
CA ARG A 178 -2.32 0.77 0.06
C ARG A 178 -1.00 1.46 -0.25
N PHE A 179 0.12 0.85 0.11
CA PHE A 179 1.46 1.39 -0.08
C PHE A 179 2.36 0.37 -0.80
N ASP A 180 3.00 0.78 -1.89
CA ASP A 180 3.97 -0.05 -2.64
C ASP A 180 5.34 -0.05 -1.95
N LEU A 181 5.78 -1.21 -1.48
CA LEU A 181 7.04 -1.38 -0.78
C LEU A 181 8.21 -1.75 -1.70
N ARG A 182 7.96 -1.93 -3.01
CA ARG A 182 8.99 -2.40 -3.97
C ARG A 182 10.12 -1.41 -4.17
N THR A 183 9.81 -0.11 -4.11
CA THR A 183 10.75 0.97 -4.48
C THR A 183 10.89 2.06 -3.43
N SER A 184 9.98 2.13 -2.45
CA SER A 184 9.99 3.15 -1.40
C SER A 184 9.49 2.57 -0.08
N PHE A 185 9.70 3.32 1.01
CA PHE A 185 9.24 2.95 2.34
C PHE A 185 8.25 4.01 2.84
N PRO A 186 6.99 3.66 3.15
CA PRO A 186 5.92 4.62 3.41
C PRO A 186 6.05 5.27 4.80
N LEU A 187 7.04 6.16 4.94
CA LEU A 187 7.25 7.00 6.11
C LEU A 187 6.85 8.42 5.76
N LEU A 188 5.78 8.91 6.40
CA LEU A 188 5.18 10.21 6.07
C LEU A 188 6.22 11.32 6.02
N THR A 189 6.09 12.19 5.03
CA THR A 189 7.00 13.31 4.77
C THR A 189 6.38 14.65 5.11
N THR A 190 5.04 14.76 5.12
CA THR A 190 4.33 15.98 5.54
C THR A 190 4.49 16.30 7.02
N LYS A 191 4.98 15.36 7.82
CA LYS A 191 5.49 15.58 9.17
C LYS A 191 6.65 14.61 9.47
N ARG A 192 7.61 15.04 10.29
CA ARG A 192 8.66 14.14 10.78
C ARG A 192 8.06 13.07 11.70
N VAL A 193 8.19 11.81 11.31
CA VAL A 193 7.81 10.62 12.09
C VAL A 193 9.01 10.14 12.89
N PHE A 194 8.79 9.67 14.12
CA PHE A 194 9.85 9.17 15.00
C PHE A 194 10.28 7.75 14.62
N TRP A 195 11.07 7.64 13.55
CA TRP A 195 11.52 6.37 12.97
C TRP A 195 12.12 5.38 13.98
N ARG A 196 13.01 5.85 14.86
CA ARG A 196 13.63 4.99 15.88
C ARG A 196 12.60 4.35 16.79
N GLY A 197 11.57 5.10 17.18
CA GLY A 197 10.44 4.58 17.95
C GLY A 197 9.69 3.48 17.20
N VAL A 198 9.36 3.70 15.92
CA VAL A 198 8.68 2.71 15.07
C VAL A 198 9.46 1.39 15.00
N ALA A 199 10.75 1.46 14.70
CA ALA A 199 11.56 0.26 14.51
C ALA A 199 11.78 -0.51 15.83
N GLU A 200 12.10 0.18 16.91
CA GLU A 200 12.35 -0.46 18.21
C GLU A 200 11.08 -1.02 18.86
N GLU A 201 9.93 -0.36 18.68
CA GLU A 201 8.64 -0.90 19.09
C GLU A 201 8.29 -2.17 18.32
N LEU A 202 8.52 -2.20 16.99
CA LEU A 202 8.29 -3.41 16.22
C LEU A 202 9.20 -4.55 16.68
N LEU A 203 10.50 -4.28 16.92
CA LEU A 203 11.42 -5.29 17.44
C LEU A 203 10.99 -5.80 18.83
N TRP A 204 10.44 -4.93 19.67
CA TRP A 204 9.86 -5.28 20.97
C TRP A 204 8.60 -6.16 20.84
N PHE A 205 7.73 -5.90 19.86
CA PHE A 205 6.63 -6.83 19.55
C PHE A 205 7.14 -8.18 19.02
N ILE A 206 8.13 -8.15 18.11
CA ILE A 206 8.72 -9.37 17.55
C ILE A 206 9.29 -10.23 18.68
N SER A 207 10.05 -9.67 19.63
CA SER A 207 10.64 -10.43 20.74
C SER A 207 9.62 -11.05 21.71
N GLY A 208 8.34 -10.69 21.60
CA GLY A 208 7.29 -11.16 22.51
C GLY A 208 7.22 -10.36 23.82
N SER A 209 8.02 -9.29 23.98
CA SER A 209 8.05 -8.54 25.23
C SER A 209 6.76 -7.77 25.49
N THR A 210 6.47 -7.60 26.77
CA THR A 210 5.36 -6.83 27.32
C THR A 210 5.79 -5.83 28.39
N ASN A 211 7.12 -5.73 28.60
CA ASN A 211 7.75 -4.81 29.53
C ASN A 211 8.07 -3.47 28.85
N ALA A 212 7.28 -2.43 29.14
CA ALA A 212 7.49 -1.10 28.59
C ALA A 212 8.82 -0.46 29.04
N ASN A 213 9.42 -0.95 30.15
CA ASN A 213 10.69 -0.43 30.64
C ASN A 213 11.84 -0.70 29.64
N GLU A 214 11.77 -1.77 28.84
CA GLU A 214 12.78 -2.03 27.80
C GLU A 214 12.83 -0.93 26.73
N LEU A 215 11.67 -0.35 26.40
CA LEU A 215 11.58 0.79 25.49
C LEU A 215 12.04 2.08 26.19
N ARG A 216 11.64 2.26 27.45
CA ARG A 216 12.06 3.40 28.28
C ARG A 216 13.58 3.47 28.44
N ASP A 217 14.24 2.34 28.68
CA ASP A 217 15.70 2.23 28.80
C ASP A 217 16.42 2.61 27.49
N LYS A 218 15.74 2.48 26.35
CA LYS A 218 16.19 2.96 25.03
C LYS A 218 15.82 4.42 24.76
N ASN A 219 15.25 5.13 25.73
CA ASN A 219 14.72 6.49 25.63
C ASN A 219 13.55 6.59 24.63
N ILE A 220 12.63 5.63 24.70
CA ILE A 220 11.41 5.55 23.88
C ILE A 220 10.21 5.50 24.82
N HIS A 221 9.42 6.58 24.82
CA HIS A 221 8.41 6.86 25.84
C HIS A 221 6.97 6.70 25.34
N ILE A 222 6.75 6.02 24.21
CA ILE A 222 5.43 5.93 23.57
C ILE A 222 4.40 5.11 24.39
N TRP A 223 4.89 4.24 25.28
CA TRP A 223 4.06 3.40 26.16
C TRP A 223 3.99 3.90 27.61
N ASP A 224 4.71 4.98 27.97
CA ASP A 224 4.80 5.44 29.37
C ASP A 224 3.44 5.81 29.96
N GLY A 225 2.57 6.47 29.17
CA GLY A 225 1.23 6.84 29.64
C GLY A 225 0.39 5.61 30.00
N ASN A 226 0.34 4.62 29.11
CA ASN A 226 -0.44 3.39 29.29
C ASN A 226 0.18 2.41 30.28
N GLY A 227 1.50 2.47 30.50
CA GLY A 227 2.22 1.66 31.47
C GLY A 227 2.34 2.29 32.86
N SER A 228 1.90 3.54 33.03
CA SER A 228 2.00 4.25 34.31
C SER A 228 1.19 3.58 35.41
N LYS A 229 1.67 3.67 36.65
CA LYS A 229 1.00 3.06 37.81
C LYS A 229 -0.43 3.60 38.00
N GLU A 230 -0.63 4.88 37.73
CA GLU A 230 -1.95 5.53 37.80
C GLU A 230 -2.91 4.94 36.76
N PHE A 231 -2.49 4.86 35.50
CA PHE A 231 -3.33 4.32 34.42
C PHE A 231 -3.71 2.86 34.67
N LEU A 232 -2.74 2.02 35.06
CA LEU A 232 -3.00 0.61 35.40
C LEU A 232 -3.98 0.49 36.57
N SER A 233 -3.84 1.33 37.61
CA SER A 233 -4.75 1.33 38.76
C SER A 233 -6.18 1.72 38.36
N ASN A 234 -6.34 2.72 37.49
CA ASN A 234 -7.65 3.15 36.97
C ASN A 234 -8.37 2.06 36.16
N LEU A 235 -7.61 1.13 35.57
CA LEU A 235 -8.16 -0.04 34.87
C LEU A 235 -8.44 -1.25 35.78
N GLY A 236 -8.19 -1.15 37.08
CA GLY A 236 -8.27 -2.30 38.00
C GLY A 236 -7.07 -3.25 37.92
N LEU A 237 -6.00 -2.85 37.22
CA LEU A 237 -4.75 -3.59 37.06
C LEU A 237 -3.65 -3.11 38.02
N GLY A 238 -4.01 -2.41 39.10
CA GLY A 238 -3.05 -1.81 40.05
C GLY A 238 -2.15 -2.80 40.80
N HIS A 239 -2.41 -4.11 40.69
CA HIS A 239 -1.54 -5.16 41.20
C HIS A 239 -0.29 -5.38 40.32
N ARG A 240 -0.29 -4.93 39.06
CA ARG A 240 0.84 -5.02 38.14
C ARG A 240 1.96 -4.04 38.49
N GLU A 241 3.19 -4.40 38.14
CA GLU A 241 4.35 -3.49 38.19
C GLU A 241 4.18 -2.35 37.17
N GLU A 242 4.79 -1.20 37.43
CA GLU A 242 4.82 -0.12 36.43
C GLU A 242 5.58 -0.57 35.17
N GLY A 243 4.94 -0.40 34.01
CA GLY A 243 5.46 -0.86 32.73
C GLY A 243 5.07 -2.29 32.35
N ASP A 244 4.42 -3.07 33.22
CA ASP A 244 3.78 -4.34 32.85
C ASP A 244 2.46 -4.04 32.14
N LEU A 245 2.47 -4.17 30.82
CA LEU A 245 1.31 -3.87 29.97
C LEU A 245 0.31 -5.05 29.90
N GLY A 246 0.60 -6.18 30.52
CA GLY A 246 -0.13 -7.42 30.35
C GLY A 246 0.11 -8.08 28.99
N PRO A 247 -0.71 -9.08 28.60
CA PRO A 247 -0.53 -9.87 27.38
C PRO A 247 -0.92 -9.11 26.11
N VAL A 248 -0.25 -8.00 25.81
CA VAL A 248 -0.46 -7.15 24.62
C VAL A 248 0.15 -7.78 23.36
N TYR A 249 0.46 -6.97 22.34
CA TYR A 249 0.83 -7.41 20.99
C TYR A 249 1.89 -8.51 20.93
N GLY A 250 3.09 -8.29 21.49
CA GLY A 250 4.19 -9.25 21.39
C GLY A 250 3.85 -10.59 22.02
N PHE A 251 3.24 -10.57 23.21
CA PHE A 251 2.77 -11.79 23.86
C PHE A 251 1.78 -12.55 23.00
N GLN A 252 0.80 -11.87 22.40
CA GLN A 252 -0.14 -12.55 21.50
C GLN A 252 0.56 -13.07 20.23
N TRP A 253 1.61 -12.43 19.75
CA TRP A 253 2.33 -12.88 18.55
C TRP A 253 3.15 -14.16 18.82
N ARG A 254 3.74 -14.29 20.01
CA ARG A 254 4.69 -15.36 20.34
C ARG A 254 4.12 -16.44 21.28
N HIS A 255 3.07 -16.11 22.04
CA HIS A 255 2.54 -16.91 23.15
C HIS A 255 1.00 -16.92 23.18
N PHE A 256 0.32 -16.86 22.03
CA PHE A 256 -1.14 -16.77 21.96
C PHE A 256 -1.81 -17.91 22.75
N GLY A 257 -2.70 -17.56 23.68
CA GLY A 257 -3.43 -18.52 24.51
C GLY A 257 -2.64 -19.10 25.70
N ALA A 258 -1.41 -18.64 25.96
CA ALA A 258 -0.73 -18.91 27.22
C ALA A 258 -1.35 -18.11 28.37
N GLU A 259 -1.36 -18.67 29.58
CA GLU A 259 -1.74 -17.93 30.79
C GLU A 259 -0.66 -16.90 31.13
N TYR A 260 -1.03 -15.62 31.12
CA TYR A 260 -0.14 -14.52 31.50
C TYR A 260 -0.08 -14.36 33.01
N THR A 261 1.14 -14.33 33.57
CA THR A 261 1.37 -13.99 34.99
C THR A 261 1.86 -12.57 35.14
N ASP A 262 3.07 -12.28 34.67
CA ASP A 262 3.74 -10.97 34.73
C ASP A 262 4.73 -10.82 33.57
N MET A 263 5.31 -9.62 33.44
CA MET A 263 6.28 -9.30 32.38
C MET A 263 7.66 -9.95 32.54
N HIS A 264 7.96 -10.63 33.65
CA HIS A 264 9.27 -11.23 33.96
C HIS A 264 9.29 -12.75 33.77
N ALA A 265 8.12 -13.38 33.72
CA ALA A 265 7.99 -14.82 33.56
C ALA A 265 8.55 -15.32 32.22
N ASP A 266 9.12 -16.52 32.23
CA ASP A 266 9.51 -17.22 31.01
C ASP A 266 8.28 -17.88 30.36
N TYR A 267 7.98 -17.44 29.15
CA TYR A 267 6.90 -17.95 28.31
C TYR A 267 7.40 -18.86 27.17
N THR A 268 8.69 -19.20 27.15
CA THR A 268 9.26 -20.10 26.13
C THR A 268 8.47 -21.41 26.06
N GLY A 269 7.99 -21.75 24.86
CA GLY A 269 7.21 -22.96 24.61
C GLY A 269 5.77 -22.93 25.16
N LYS A 270 5.30 -21.81 25.71
CA LYS A 270 3.91 -21.64 26.15
C LYS A 270 3.08 -20.93 25.07
N GLY A 271 1.84 -21.39 24.90
CA GLY A 271 0.91 -20.84 23.92
C GLY A 271 1.30 -21.21 22.49
N VAL A 272 0.83 -20.39 21.53
CA VAL A 272 1.11 -20.56 20.10
C VAL A 272 1.99 -19.41 19.59
N ASP A 273 3.17 -19.75 19.07
CA ASP A 273 4.03 -18.80 18.36
C ASP A 273 3.52 -18.60 16.93
N GLN A 274 2.61 -17.63 16.78
CA GLN A 274 1.98 -17.31 15.50
C GLN A 274 3.00 -16.72 14.50
N LEU A 275 3.96 -15.91 14.96
CA LEU A 275 4.96 -15.31 14.06
C LEU A 275 5.88 -16.38 13.47
N ALA A 276 6.34 -17.34 14.27
CA ALA A 276 7.11 -18.47 13.80
C ALA A 276 6.31 -19.33 12.83
N GLN A 277 5.03 -19.59 13.11
CA GLN A 277 4.13 -20.31 12.21
C GLN A 277 3.94 -19.59 10.87
N VAL A 278 3.73 -18.26 10.87
CA VAL A 278 3.62 -17.44 9.67
C VAL A 278 4.87 -17.58 8.79
N ILE A 279 6.06 -17.40 9.37
CA ILE A 279 7.34 -17.52 8.65
C ILE A 279 7.54 -18.93 8.11
N HIS A 280 7.20 -19.94 8.92
CA HIS A 280 7.28 -21.34 8.49
C HIS A 280 6.35 -21.60 7.29
N THR A 281 5.08 -21.20 7.38
CA THR A 281 4.08 -21.40 6.31
C THR A 281 4.46 -20.67 5.03
N ILE A 282 4.99 -19.44 5.11
CA ILE A 282 5.47 -18.71 3.92
C ILE A 282 6.57 -19.52 3.21
N LYS A 283 7.50 -20.12 3.98
CA LYS A 283 8.62 -20.89 3.41
C LYS A 283 8.19 -22.24 2.85
N THR A 284 7.23 -22.92 3.47
CA THR A 284 6.88 -24.32 3.13
C THR A 284 5.60 -24.48 2.32
N ASN A 285 4.66 -23.54 2.45
CA ASN A 285 3.39 -23.52 1.73
C ASN A 285 2.98 -22.07 1.36
N PRO A 286 3.72 -21.39 0.47
CA PRO A 286 3.48 -19.97 0.16
C PRO A 286 2.09 -19.67 -0.45
N ASN A 287 1.44 -20.68 -1.05
CA ASN A 287 0.09 -20.55 -1.60
C ASN A 287 -1.03 -20.67 -0.55
N ASP A 288 -0.67 -20.88 0.72
CA ASP A 288 -1.64 -20.97 1.81
C ASP A 288 -2.40 -19.64 1.95
N ARG A 289 -3.72 -19.74 2.18
CA ARG A 289 -4.63 -18.60 2.31
C ARG A 289 -4.92 -18.22 3.76
N ARG A 290 -4.18 -18.80 4.71
CA ARG A 290 -4.38 -18.69 6.16
C ARG A 290 -3.12 -18.22 6.88
N ILE A 291 -2.23 -17.53 6.17
CA ILE A 291 -1.02 -16.93 6.73
C ILE A 291 -1.44 -15.67 7.52
N LEU A 292 -1.82 -15.88 8.78
CA LEU A 292 -2.48 -14.89 9.64
C LEU A 292 -1.71 -14.71 10.95
N LEU A 293 -1.76 -13.48 11.48
CA LEU A 293 -1.23 -13.13 12.79
C LEU A 293 -2.28 -12.29 13.52
N SER A 294 -2.75 -12.74 14.68
CA SER A 294 -3.79 -12.05 15.46
C SER A 294 -3.28 -11.63 16.83
N ALA A 295 -3.55 -10.39 17.22
CA ALA A 295 -3.41 -9.91 18.59
C ALA A 295 -4.75 -9.91 19.36
N TRP A 296 -5.87 -10.18 18.68
CA TRP A 296 -7.19 -10.12 19.31
C TRP A 296 -7.54 -11.44 20.03
N ASN A 297 -7.21 -11.52 21.33
CA ASN A 297 -7.61 -12.62 22.19
C ASN A 297 -8.71 -12.18 23.17
N PRO A 298 -9.99 -12.52 22.94
CA PRO A 298 -11.10 -12.18 23.84
C PRO A 298 -10.91 -12.60 25.30
N ALA A 299 -10.19 -13.71 25.56
CA ALA A 299 -9.95 -14.19 26.91
C ALA A 299 -9.02 -13.26 27.71
N ASP A 300 -8.09 -12.58 27.02
CA ASP A 300 -7.07 -11.75 27.64
C ASP A 300 -7.40 -10.25 27.65
N LEU A 301 -8.45 -9.80 26.93
CA LEU A 301 -8.77 -8.37 26.79
C LEU A 301 -8.93 -7.66 28.13
N GLY A 302 -9.48 -8.35 29.15
CA GLY A 302 -9.69 -7.79 30.48
C GLY A 302 -8.42 -7.60 31.30
N ILE A 303 -7.28 -8.16 30.87
CA ILE A 303 -6.01 -8.11 31.57
C ILE A 303 -4.91 -7.36 30.81
N MET A 304 -5.25 -6.73 29.68
CA MET A 304 -4.36 -5.88 28.89
C MET A 304 -4.48 -4.41 29.30
N ALA A 305 -3.37 -3.70 29.42
CA ALA A 305 -3.37 -2.25 29.66
C ALA A 305 -4.06 -1.48 28.53
N LEU A 306 -3.89 -1.91 27.28
CA LEU A 306 -4.62 -1.36 26.15
C LEU A 306 -4.95 -2.48 25.16
N PRO A 307 -6.25 -2.75 24.89
CA PRO A 307 -6.65 -3.71 23.87
C PRO A 307 -6.02 -3.39 22.50
N PRO A 308 -5.55 -4.40 21.73
CA PRO A 308 -4.83 -4.17 20.48
C PRO A 308 -5.58 -3.29 19.49
N CYS A 309 -4.92 -2.23 19.00
CA CYS A 309 -5.47 -1.37 17.96
C CYS A 309 -5.37 -2.06 16.59
N HIS A 310 -4.16 -2.45 16.18
CA HIS A 310 -3.91 -3.29 15.00
C HIS A 310 -4.09 -4.75 15.39
N MET A 311 -5.29 -5.26 15.13
CA MET A 311 -5.79 -6.46 15.78
C MET A 311 -5.41 -7.76 15.07
N PHE A 312 -5.27 -7.73 13.74
CA PHE A 312 -4.76 -8.86 12.97
C PHE A 312 -4.17 -8.40 11.63
N CYS A 313 -3.29 -9.20 11.06
CA CYS A 313 -2.87 -9.08 9.67
C CYS A 313 -2.85 -10.43 8.95
N GLN A 314 -2.93 -10.36 7.63
CA GLN A 314 -2.79 -11.47 6.70
C GLN A 314 -1.63 -11.20 5.76
N PHE A 315 -0.79 -12.20 5.55
CA PHE A 315 0.25 -12.18 4.53
C PHE A 315 -0.22 -12.90 3.25
N TYR A 316 0.33 -12.45 2.12
CA TYR A 316 0.05 -13.02 0.80
C TYR A 316 1.35 -13.11 0.02
N VAL A 317 1.62 -14.29 -0.55
CA VAL A 317 2.78 -14.52 -1.41
C VAL A 317 2.33 -14.56 -2.87
N ASP A 318 2.86 -13.65 -3.69
CA ASP A 318 2.85 -13.79 -5.13
C ASP A 318 4.02 -14.69 -5.51
N THR A 319 3.75 -15.97 -5.75
CA THR A 319 4.79 -16.97 -6.05
C THR A 319 5.44 -16.74 -7.41
N ASP A 320 4.78 -16.08 -8.35
CA ASP A 320 5.30 -15.82 -9.69
C ASP A 320 6.31 -14.66 -9.66
N ARG A 321 6.02 -13.63 -8.85
CA ARG A 321 6.92 -12.47 -8.66
C ARG A 321 7.95 -12.67 -7.54
N GLY A 322 7.72 -13.65 -6.66
CA GLY A 322 8.49 -13.83 -5.44
C GLY A 322 8.32 -12.65 -4.47
N GLU A 323 7.09 -12.14 -4.34
CA GLU A 323 6.76 -10.96 -3.53
C GLU A 323 5.86 -11.31 -2.33
N LEU A 324 6.12 -10.68 -1.18
CA LEU A 324 5.30 -10.79 0.03
C LEU A 324 4.54 -9.49 0.28
N SER A 325 3.22 -9.57 0.32
CA SER A 325 2.33 -8.48 0.70
C SER A 325 1.71 -8.72 2.07
N CYS A 326 1.25 -7.66 2.73
CA CYS A 326 0.58 -7.72 4.03
C CYS A 326 -0.66 -6.85 4.03
N GLN A 327 -1.80 -7.39 4.50
CA GLN A 327 -2.99 -6.64 4.79
C GLN A 327 -3.24 -6.64 6.30
N MET A 328 -3.30 -5.46 6.92
CA MET A 328 -3.57 -5.29 8.35
C MET A 328 -4.93 -4.63 8.57
N TYR A 329 -5.69 -5.12 9.55
CA TYR A 329 -6.91 -4.48 10.01
C TYR A 329 -6.71 -3.86 11.40
N GLN A 330 -6.98 -2.55 11.48
CA GLN A 330 -6.87 -1.76 12.69
C GLN A 330 -8.27 -1.30 13.11
N ARG A 331 -8.74 -1.69 14.31
CA ARG A 331 -10.10 -1.35 14.77
C ARG A 331 -10.29 0.12 15.12
N SER A 332 -9.22 0.79 15.55
CA SER A 332 -9.24 2.13 16.13
C SER A 332 -7.96 2.85 15.70
N CYS A 333 -8.13 3.92 14.93
CA CYS A 333 -7.06 4.53 14.16
C CYS A 333 -6.97 6.03 14.45
N ASP A 334 -6.13 6.40 15.41
CA ASP A 334 -5.75 7.79 15.63
C ASP A 334 -4.93 8.29 14.43
N MET A 335 -5.56 9.12 13.60
CA MET A 335 -4.94 9.66 12.39
C MET A 335 -3.81 10.66 12.71
N GLY A 336 -3.80 11.28 13.89
CA GLY A 336 -2.79 12.25 14.32
C GLY A 336 -1.48 11.60 14.72
N LEU A 337 -1.52 10.58 15.58
CA LEU A 337 -0.32 9.96 16.15
C LEU A 337 -0.13 8.51 15.72
N GLY A 338 -1.13 7.66 15.94
CA GLY A 338 -1.02 6.21 15.77
C GLY A 338 -0.81 5.76 14.33
N VAL A 339 -1.70 6.16 13.42
CA VAL A 339 -1.69 5.70 12.02
C VAL A 339 -0.35 5.91 11.29
N PRO A 340 0.33 7.07 11.41
CA PRO A 340 1.69 7.23 10.88
C PRO A 340 2.70 6.19 11.38
N PHE A 341 2.65 5.83 12.67
CA PHE A 341 3.46 4.76 13.25
C PHE A 341 3.05 3.39 12.68
N ASN A 342 1.74 3.11 12.63
CA ASN A 342 1.23 1.82 12.18
C ASN A 342 1.54 1.53 10.70
N ILE A 343 1.51 2.56 9.83
CA ILE A 343 1.90 2.43 8.41
C ILE A 343 3.36 1.98 8.32
N ALA A 344 4.27 2.72 8.96
CA ALA A 344 5.69 2.42 8.89
C ALA A 344 6.04 1.09 9.60
N SER A 345 5.38 0.78 10.72
CA SER A 345 5.61 -0.45 11.49
C SER A 345 5.25 -1.70 10.69
N TYR A 346 4.05 -1.77 10.11
CA TYR A 346 3.65 -2.95 9.32
C TYR A 346 4.32 -3.01 7.95
N ALA A 347 4.69 -1.87 7.35
CA ALA A 347 5.57 -1.86 6.19
C ALA A 347 6.94 -2.48 6.54
N LEU A 348 7.53 -2.10 7.68
CA LEU A 348 8.79 -2.67 8.15
C LEU A 348 8.64 -4.17 8.41
N LEU A 349 7.62 -4.60 9.16
CA LEU A 349 7.35 -6.02 9.41
C LEU A 349 7.27 -6.83 8.12
N THR A 350 6.56 -6.31 7.11
CA THR A 350 6.43 -6.95 5.79
C THR A 350 7.80 -7.11 5.14
N CYS A 351 8.65 -6.08 5.17
CA CYS A 351 10.01 -6.15 4.64
C CYS A 351 10.89 -7.16 5.40
N LEU A 352 10.79 -7.23 6.74
CA LEU A 352 11.57 -8.18 7.55
C LEU A 352 11.16 -9.63 7.26
N VAL A 353 9.85 -9.91 7.25
CA VAL A 353 9.32 -11.24 6.94
C VAL A 353 9.68 -11.65 5.51
N ALA A 354 9.60 -10.72 4.55
CA ALA A 354 10.04 -10.97 3.18
C ALA A 354 11.52 -11.38 3.13
N GLN A 355 12.40 -10.63 3.80
CA GLN A 355 13.84 -10.92 3.83
C GLN A 355 14.15 -12.31 4.41
N VAL A 356 13.60 -12.65 5.59
CA VAL A 356 13.89 -13.94 6.24
C VAL A 356 13.26 -15.12 5.49
N CYS A 357 12.29 -14.87 4.62
CA CYS A 357 11.68 -15.84 3.72
C CYS A 357 12.27 -15.84 2.31
N ASN A 358 13.31 -15.04 2.04
CA ASN A 358 13.94 -14.89 0.72
C ASN A 358 12.95 -14.44 -0.38
N LEU A 359 12.04 -13.53 -0.02
CA LEU A 359 11.08 -12.87 -0.90
C LEU A 359 11.37 -11.37 -0.99
N LYS A 360 10.78 -10.70 -1.97
CA LYS A 360 10.79 -9.24 -2.10
C LYS A 360 9.56 -8.64 -1.43
N PRO A 361 9.62 -7.41 -0.89
CA PRO A 361 8.42 -6.70 -0.43
C PRO A 361 7.47 -6.39 -1.59
N GLY A 362 6.17 -6.63 -1.40
CA GLY A 362 5.08 -6.29 -2.31
C GLY A 362 4.29 -5.08 -1.80
N ASP A 363 2.98 -5.26 -1.56
CA ASP A 363 2.11 -4.19 -1.06
C ASP A 363 1.89 -4.30 0.46
N PHE A 364 1.79 -3.15 1.14
CA PHE A 364 1.15 -3.05 2.45
C PHE A 364 -0.24 -2.43 2.31
N VAL A 365 -1.29 -3.12 2.76
CA VAL A 365 -2.68 -2.67 2.75
C VAL A 365 -3.16 -2.44 4.18
N HIS A 366 -3.54 -1.22 4.50
CA HIS A 366 -4.05 -0.83 5.82
C HIS A 366 -5.56 -0.65 5.76
N CYS A 367 -6.31 -1.55 6.39
CA CYS A 367 -7.76 -1.46 6.56
C CYS A 367 -8.08 -0.83 7.93
N LEU A 368 -8.88 0.24 7.94
CA LEU A 368 -9.17 1.04 9.12
C LEU A 368 -10.65 0.88 9.50
N GLY A 369 -10.90 0.55 10.77
CA GLY A 369 -12.22 0.52 11.41
C GLY A 369 -12.69 1.93 11.77
N ASP A 370 -12.65 2.30 13.04
CA ASP A 370 -12.93 3.67 13.48
C ASP A 370 -11.71 4.57 13.24
N ALA A 371 -11.67 5.23 12.07
CA ALA A 371 -10.65 6.20 11.71
C ALA A 371 -11.04 7.59 12.21
N HIS A 372 -10.22 8.17 13.09
CA HIS A 372 -10.60 9.36 13.82
C HIS A 372 -9.47 10.38 13.98
N VAL A 373 -9.88 11.64 14.11
CA VAL A 373 -9.06 12.76 14.53
C VAL A 373 -9.53 13.20 15.90
N TYR A 374 -8.64 13.21 16.90
CA TYR A 374 -8.95 13.82 18.18
C TYR A 374 -9.17 15.33 18.04
N SER A 375 -10.10 15.87 18.82
CA SER A 375 -10.47 17.29 18.73
C SER A 375 -9.28 18.22 18.99
N ASN A 376 -8.35 17.84 19.87
CA ASN A 376 -7.12 18.58 20.15
C ASN A 376 -6.05 18.46 19.03
N HIS A 377 -6.23 17.57 18.04
CA HIS A 377 -5.30 17.43 16.90
C HIS A 377 -5.75 18.17 15.64
N VAL A 378 -6.97 18.71 15.62
CA VAL A 378 -7.56 19.31 14.41
C VAL A 378 -6.68 20.42 13.82
N GLU A 379 -6.21 21.36 14.64
CA GLU A 379 -5.39 22.48 14.15
C GLU A 379 -4.00 22.02 13.69
N ALA A 380 -3.40 21.08 14.41
CA ALA A 380 -2.13 20.45 14.01
C ALA A 380 -2.25 19.74 12.65
N LEU A 381 -3.33 18.99 12.43
CA LEU A 381 -3.58 18.30 11.17
C LEU A 381 -3.94 19.26 10.03
N LYS A 382 -4.65 20.36 10.28
CA LYS A 382 -4.85 21.42 9.28
C LYS A 382 -3.52 22.05 8.84
N VAL A 383 -2.53 22.16 9.72
CA VAL A 383 -1.17 22.57 9.35
C VAL A 383 -0.50 21.49 8.48
N GLN A 384 -0.61 20.21 8.86
CA GLN A 384 -0.08 19.10 8.06
C GLN A 384 -0.67 19.07 6.63
N LEU A 385 -1.98 19.28 6.50
CA LEU A 385 -2.72 19.24 5.23
C LEU A 385 -2.32 20.33 4.23
N LYS A 386 -1.65 21.40 4.69
CA LYS A 386 -1.11 22.48 3.84
C LYS A 386 0.27 22.14 3.26
N ARG A 387 0.90 21.05 3.70
CA ARG A 387 2.23 20.65 3.25
C ARG A 387 2.11 19.68 2.10
N GLU A 388 2.80 19.96 1.01
CA GLU A 388 2.93 19.02 -0.10
C GLU A 388 3.81 17.83 0.31
N PRO A 389 3.39 16.58 0.02
CA PRO A 389 4.25 15.41 0.19
C PRO A 389 5.57 15.57 -0.57
N ARG A 390 6.65 15.11 0.05
CA ARG A 390 7.94 14.86 -0.61
C ARG A 390 8.05 13.36 -0.89
N SER A 391 9.01 12.97 -1.72
CA SER A 391 9.26 11.55 -2.00
C SER A 391 9.47 10.77 -0.71
N PHE A 392 8.82 9.61 -0.60
CA PHE A 392 9.12 8.66 0.46
C PHE A 392 10.60 8.25 0.45
N PRO A 393 11.19 7.95 1.62
CA PRO A 393 12.54 7.41 1.69
C PRO A 393 12.60 5.99 1.13
N THR A 394 13.82 5.46 0.99
CA THR A 394 14.05 4.04 0.75
C THR A 394 14.60 3.39 2.02
N LEU A 395 14.17 2.16 2.30
CA LEU A 395 14.66 1.37 3.43
C LEU A 395 15.66 0.34 2.93
N LYS A 396 16.87 0.35 3.51
CA LYS A 396 17.86 -0.72 3.34
C LYS A 396 17.95 -1.50 4.65
N ILE A 397 17.82 -2.82 4.54
CA ILE A 397 17.93 -3.76 5.66
C ILE A 397 19.25 -4.53 5.52
N ASN A 398 19.92 -4.82 6.64
CA ASN A 398 21.13 -5.62 6.66
C ASN A 398 20.84 -7.03 6.09
N PRO A 399 21.42 -7.41 4.94
CA PRO A 399 21.10 -8.67 4.29
C PRO A 399 21.71 -9.89 4.99
N SER A 400 22.62 -9.72 5.96
CA SER A 400 23.23 -10.84 6.69
C SER A 400 22.30 -11.44 7.74
N VAL A 401 21.30 -10.69 8.21
CA VAL A 401 20.31 -11.18 9.17
C VAL A 401 19.31 -12.08 8.46
N LYS A 402 19.26 -13.35 8.86
CA LYS A 402 18.42 -14.41 8.26
C LYS A 402 17.30 -14.91 9.15
N ASP A 403 17.27 -14.44 10.40
CA ASP A 403 16.30 -14.81 11.41
C ASP A 403 15.56 -13.56 11.90
N ILE A 404 14.25 -13.67 12.13
CA ILE A 404 13.41 -12.53 12.50
C ILE A 404 13.78 -11.97 13.87
N ASP A 405 14.26 -12.82 14.78
CA ASP A 405 14.68 -12.44 16.14
C ASP A 405 16.10 -11.86 16.16
N GLY A 406 16.82 -11.92 15.03
CA GLY A 406 18.19 -11.42 14.90
C GLY A 406 18.31 -9.93 14.58
N PHE A 407 17.21 -9.25 14.20
CA PHE A 407 17.25 -7.85 13.78
C PHE A 407 17.46 -6.89 14.95
N LYS A 408 18.26 -5.85 14.71
CA LYS A 408 18.50 -4.73 15.62
C LYS A 408 18.29 -3.42 14.89
N PHE A 409 18.10 -2.32 15.64
CA PHE A 409 17.88 -1.01 15.02
C PHE A 409 18.99 -0.60 14.03
N GLN A 410 20.24 -0.98 14.31
CA GLN A 410 21.40 -0.67 13.47
C GLN A 410 21.37 -1.42 12.12
N ASP A 411 20.52 -2.43 11.97
CA ASP A 411 20.34 -3.15 10.71
C ASP A 411 19.49 -2.38 9.71
N PHE A 412 18.95 -1.22 10.09
CA PHE A 412 18.06 -0.41 9.26
C PHE A 412 18.68 0.94 8.88
N GLU A 413 18.74 1.21 7.58
CA GLU A 413 19.18 2.49 7.02
C GLU A 413 18.06 3.10 6.18
N LEU A 414 17.57 4.28 6.58
CA LEU A 414 16.66 5.09 5.77
C LEU A 414 17.46 6.06 4.90
N LYS A 415 17.28 5.99 3.59
CA LYS A 415 17.93 6.89 2.62
C LYS A 415 16.91 7.86 2.03
N GLY A 416 17.30 9.13 1.95
CA GLY A 416 16.46 10.19 1.36
C GLY A 416 15.25 10.59 2.21
N TYR A 417 15.27 10.36 3.53
CA TYR A 417 14.18 10.81 4.40
C TYR A 417 14.28 12.31 4.69
N GLU A 418 13.61 13.10 3.86
CA GLU A 418 13.60 14.56 3.95
C GLU A 418 12.22 15.11 4.33
N PRO A 419 11.67 14.82 5.52
CA PRO A 419 10.33 15.28 5.89
C PRO A 419 10.31 16.79 6.18
N HIS A 420 9.11 17.36 6.13
CA HIS A 420 8.80 18.62 6.77
C HIS A 420 9.02 18.55 8.29
N ALA A 421 9.06 19.72 8.94
CA ALA A 421 9.29 19.82 10.38
C ALA A 421 8.28 19.03 11.23
N LYS A 422 8.67 18.68 12.47
CA LYS A 422 7.77 18.03 13.44
C LYS A 422 6.52 18.89 13.64
N ILE A 423 5.38 18.24 13.85
CA ILE A 423 4.14 18.86 14.33
C ILE A 423 3.87 18.23 15.71
N ALA A 424 3.77 19.06 16.74
CA ALA A 424 3.47 18.59 18.08
C ALA A 424 1.97 18.27 18.19
N MET A 425 1.66 17.12 18.77
CA MET A 425 0.31 16.64 19.06
C MET A 425 0.41 15.85 20.37
N ASP A 426 -0.46 16.17 21.33
CA ASP A 426 -0.48 15.51 22.63
C ASP A 426 -1.33 14.25 22.57
N MET A 427 -0.83 13.16 23.14
CA MET A 427 -1.58 11.90 23.20
C MET A 427 -2.78 12.04 24.14
N ALA A 428 -3.94 11.53 23.71
CA ALA A 428 -5.10 11.41 24.57
C ALA A 428 -4.97 10.13 25.41
N VAL A 429 -4.84 10.29 26.73
CA VAL A 429 -4.68 9.17 27.68
C VAL A 429 -6.03 8.72 28.21
#